data_AF-A0A2K9LB74-F1
#
_entry.id   AF-A0A2K9LB74-F1
#
_cell.length_a   1.000
_cell.length_b   1.000
_cell.length_c   1.000
_cell.angle_alpha   90.00
_cell.angle_beta   90.00
_cell.angle_gamma   90.00
#
_symmetry.space_group_name_H-M   'P 1'
#
loop_
_entity.id
_entity.type
_entity.pdbx_description
1 polymer ?
#
loop_
_entity_poly.entity_id
_entity_poly.type
_entity_poly.pdbx_seq_one_letter_code
_entity_poly.pdbx_strand_id
1 'polypeptide(L)'
;MRLPPIVLHLAVLLGTAFVAAYAAAAADPQPAPKLERQRELVSMVRQDCGACHGLTLSGGLGPALLPDTLADKPLDSMVATVMNGRPGTAMPGWSRFMDEAEAEWIVRALAAGFPTDGAGQ
;
A
#
# COMPACT_ATOMS: atom_id res chain seq x y z
N MET A 1 -50.14 -14.74 -11.95
CA MET A 1 -49.12 -15.50 -12.70
C MET A 1 -47.89 -15.64 -11.82
N ARG A 2 -47.51 -16.88 -11.44
CA ARG A 2 -46.24 -17.15 -10.76
C ARG A 2 -45.14 -17.25 -11.82
N LEU A 3 -44.11 -16.42 -11.70
CA LEU A 3 -42.95 -16.50 -12.59
C LEU A 3 -42.27 -17.88 -12.40
N PRO A 4 -41.89 -18.57 -13.48
CA PRO A 4 -41.23 -19.86 -13.38
C PRO A 4 -39.87 -19.69 -12.69
N PRO A 5 -39.44 -20.65 -11.86
CA PRO A 5 -38.24 -20.54 -11.04
C PRO A 5 -36.98 -20.25 -11.86
N ILE A 6 -36.94 -20.72 -13.11
CA ILE A 6 -35.84 -20.46 -14.05
C ILE A 6 -35.67 -18.97 -14.35
N VAL A 7 -36.77 -18.22 -14.51
CA VAL A 7 -36.71 -16.77 -14.78
C VAL A 7 -36.22 -16.00 -13.56
N LEU A 8 -36.57 -16.46 -12.35
CA LEU A 8 -36.07 -15.89 -11.10
C LEU A 8 -34.56 -16.15 -10.92
N HIS A 9 -34.10 -17.37 -11.20
CA HIS A 9 -32.68 -17.71 -11.13
C HIS A 9 -31.83 -16.96 -12.17
N LEU A 10 -32.34 -16.81 -13.41
CA LEU A 10 -31.65 -16.03 -14.45
C LEU A 10 -31.54 -14.55 -14.07
N ALA A 11 -32.62 -13.95 -13.54
CA ALA A 11 -32.60 -12.56 -13.09
C ALA A 11 -31.62 -12.33 -11.93
N VAL A 12 -31.55 -13.26 -10.97
CA VAL A 12 -30.59 -13.21 -9.85
C VAL A 12 -29.15 -13.34 -10.35
N LEU A 13 -28.87 -14.31 -11.24
CA LEU A 13 -27.53 -14.50 -11.79
C LEU A 13 -27.05 -13.27 -12.59
N LEU A 14 -27.91 -12.72 -13.46
CA LEU A 14 -27.63 -11.48 -14.19
C LEU A 14 -27.40 -10.29 -13.25
N GLY A 15 -28.21 -10.16 -12.20
CA GLY A 15 -28.02 -9.13 -11.17
C GLY A 15 -26.68 -9.25 -10.45
N THR A 16 -26.29 -10.46 -10.04
CA THR A 16 -25.02 -10.68 -9.33
C THR A 16 -23.80 -10.41 -10.23
N ALA A 17 -23.83 -10.81 -11.50
CA ALA A 17 -22.75 -10.55 -12.44
C ALA A 17 -22.56 -9.05 -12.70
N PHE A 18 -23.67 -8.29 -12.78
CA PHE A 18 -23.63 -6.84 -12.98
C PHE A 18 -23.03 -6.10 -11.78
N VAL A 19 -23.39 -6.51 -10.56
CA VAL A 19 -22.83 -5.94 -9.32
C VAL A 19 -21.33 -6.21 -9.21
N ALA A 20 -20.87 -7.42 -9.54
CA ALA A 20 -19.46 -7.78 -9.50
C ALA A 20 -18.63 -6.98 -10.52
N ALA A 21 -19.15 -6.80 -11.75
CA ALA A 21 -18.49 -6.01 -12.78
C ALA A 21 -18.38 -4.52 -12.41
N TYR A 22 -19.42 -3.95 -11.79
CA TYR A 22 -19.42 -2.56 -11.32
C TYR A 22 -18.40 -2.35 -10.19
N ALA A 23 -18.30 -3.28 -9.24
CA ALA A 23 -17.33 -3.21 -8.15
C ALA A 23 -15.88 -3.28 -8.64
N ALA A 24 -15.60 -4.12 -9.65
CA ALA A 24 -14.26 -4.21 -10.25
C ALA A 24 -13.88 -2.94 -11.03
N ALA A 25 -14.84 -2.30 -11.70
CA ALA A 25 -14.60 -1.04 -12.42
C ALA A 25 -14.47 0.18 -11.49
N ALA A 26 -15.03 0.12 -10.28
CA ALA A 26 -14.95 1.18 -9.28
C ALA A 26 -13.64 1.16 -8.47
N ALA A 27 -12.84 0.09 -8.56
CA ALA A 27 -11.50 0.05 -8.01
C ALA A 27 -10.55 0.83 -8.91
N ASP A 28 -10.64 2.16 -8.86
CA ASP A 28 -9.66 3.02 -9.53
C ASP A 28 -8.30 2.82 -8.82
N PRO A 29 -7.27 2.34 -9.53
CA PRO A 29 -5.92 2.38 -8.99
C PRO A 29 -5.62 3.85 -8.70
N GLN A 30 -5.39 4.19 -7.42
CA GLN A 30 -5.02 5.54 -7.07
C GLN A 30 -3.82 5.95 -7.92
N PRO A 31 -3.91 7.07 -8.65
CA PRO A 31 -2.82 7.49 -9.52
C PRO A 31 -1.57 7.66 -8.66
N ALA A 32 -0.46 7.08 -9.10
CA ALA A 32 0.81 7.23 -8.41
C ALA A 32 1.10 8.74 -8.17
N PRO A 33 1.77 9.09 -7.05
CA PRO A 33 2.12 10.48 -6.78
C PRO A 33 2.90 11.09 -7.94
N LYS A 34 2.82 12.41 -8.12
CA LYS A 34 3.62 13.13 -9.13
C LYS A 34 5.11 12.89 -8.90
N LEU A 35 5.93 12.98 -9.95
CA LEU A 35 7.35 12.62 -9.89
C LEU A 35 8.13 13.43 -8.83
N GLU A 36 7.83 14.71 -8.68
CA GLU A 36 8.41 15.57 -7.66
C GLU A 36 8.09 15.03 -6.26
N ARG A 37 6.83 14.65 -6.04
CA ARG A 37 6.38 14.10 -4.77
C ARG A 37 6.98 12.72 -4.50
N GLN A 38 7.13 11.88 -5.52
CA GLN A 38 7.82 10.59 -5.38
C GLN A 38 9.25 10.79 -4.88
N ARG A 39 10.00 11.79 -5.39
CA ARG A 39 11.36 12.08 -4.91
C ARG A 39 11.39 12.48 -3.44
N GLU A 40 10.43 13.30 -2.99
CA GLU A 40 10.30 13.67 -1.58
C GLU A 40 10.02 12.44 -0.69
N LEU A 41 9.08 11.58 -1.11
CA LEU A 41 8.75 10.35 -0.39
C LEU A 41 9.94 9.38 -0.35
N VAL A 42 10.71 9.27 -1.43
CA VAL A 42 11.93 8.46 -1.46
C VAL A 42 12.97 8.99 -0.48
N SER A 43 13.20 10.30 -0.47
CA SER A 43 14.11 10.95 0.49
C SER A 43 13.65 10.70 1.93
N MET A 44 12.37 10.89 2.22
CA MET A 44 11.78 10.64 3.54
C MET A 44 11.99 9.18 3.98
N VAL A 45 11.72 8.20 3.13
CA VAL A 45 11.93 6.79 3.48
C VAL A 45 13.42 6.49 3.72
N ARG A 46 14.31 7.05 2.90
CA ARG A 46 15.75 6.81 3.03
C ARG A 46 16.36 7.46 4.27
N GLN A 47 15.98 8.70 4.57
CA GLN A 47 16.57 9.44 5.68
C GLN A 47 15.85 9.18 6.99
N ASP A 48 14.52 9.22 6.99
CA ASP A 48 13.74 9.18 8.22
C ASP A 48 13.39 7.76 8.65
N CYS A 49 12.94 6.90 7.71
CA CYS A 49 12.73 5.48 8.04
C CYS A 49 14.07 4.74 8.15
N GLY A 50 15.03 5.08 7.28
CA GLY A 50 16.37 4.49 7.27
C GLY A 50 17.16 4.73 8.55
N ALA A 51 16.86 5.77 9.33
CA ALA A 51 17.50 5.98 10.63
C ALA A 51 17.32 4.79 11.61
N CYS A 52 16.20 4.08 11.55
CA CYS A 52 15.95 2.87 12.35
C CYS A 52 16.12 1.59 11.53
N HIS A 53 15.71 1.61 10.26
CA HIS A 53 15.68 0.43 9.38
C HIS A 53 16.95 0.27 8.54
N GLY A 54 17.97 1.08 8.77
CA GLY A 54 19.20 1.17 7.98
C GLY A 54 19.03 2.01 6.72
N LEU A 55 20.05 2.78 6.31
CA LEU A 55 20.00 3.62 5.09
C LEU A 55 19.77 2.79 3.81
N THR A 56 20.23 1.54 3.82
CA THR A 56 19.99 0.53 2.79
C THR A 56 18.66 -0.23 2.98
N LEU A 57 17.91 0.07 4.04
CA LEU A 57 16.69 -0.61 4.46
C LEU A 57 16.88 -2.08 4.86
N SER A 58 18.13 -2.51 5.09
CA SER A 58 18.49 -3.88 5.45
C SER A 58 18.32 -4.22 6.94
N GLY A 59 17.74 -3.31 7.72
CA GLY A 59 17.52 -3.45 9.16
C GLY A 59 18.61 -2.80 10.01
N GLY A 60 18.30 -2.67 11.30
CA GLY A 60 19.13 -2.04 12.32
C GLY A 60 18.44 -2.13 13.67
N LEU A 61 18.03 -0.98 14.22
CA LEU A 61 17.14 -0.93 15.38
C LEU A 61 15.74 -1.47 15.04
N GLY A 62 15.26 -1.15 13.84
CA GLY A 62 14.04 -1.71 13.25
C GLY A 62 14.35 -2.92 12.34
N PRO A 63 13.33 -3.72 12.01
CA PRO A 63 13.46 -4.86 11.09
C PRO A 63 13.85 -4.40 9.67
N ALA A 64 14.34 -5.30 8.82
CA ALA A 64 14.56 -4.98 7.41
C ALA A 64 13.23 -4.64 6.69
N LEU A 65 13.29 -3.73 5.72
CA LEU A 65 12.17 -3.35 4.83
C LEU A 65 12.48 -3.76 3.39
N LEU A 66 13.05 -4.95 3.22
CA LEU A 66 13.41 -5.54 1.92
C LEU A 66 12.29 -6.45 1.39
N PRO A 67 12.18 -6.66 0.07
CA PRO A 67 11.16 -7.50 -0.55
C PRO A 67 10.93 -8.84 0.16
N ASP A 68 11.99 -9.61 0.38
CA ASP A 68 11.91 -10.93 1.02
C ASP A 68 11.39 -10.86 2.46
N THR A 69 11.67 -9.77 3.18
CA THR A 69 11.18 -9.58 4.56
C THR A 69 9.70 -9.17 4.58
N LEU A 70 9.21 -8.56 3.50
CA LEU A 70 7.86 -8.04 3.38
C LEU A 70 6.90 -9.01 2.64
N ALA A 71 7.42 -10.06 1.98
CA ALA A 71 6.67 -10.93 1.08
C ALA A 71 5.37 -11.51 1.68
N ASP A 72 5.42 -11.92 2.96
CA ASP A 72 4.26 -12.53 3.64
C ASP A 72 3.40 -11.53 4.42
N LYS A 73 3.70 -10.23 4.31
CA LYS A 73 2.96 -9.18 5.04
C LYS A 73 1.80 -8.67 4.17
N PRO A 74 0.58 -8.60 4.71
CA PRO A 74 -0.54 -7.99 3.99
C PRO A 74 -0.28 -6.50 3.73
N LEU A 75 -0.56 -6.06 2.50
CA LEU A 75 -0.38 -4.67 2.08
C LEU A 75 -1.08 -3.69 3.02
N ASP A 76 -2.37 -3.89 3.27
CA ASP A 76 -3.20 -3.00 4.11
C ASP A 76 -2.67 -2.92 5.54
N SER A 77 -2.13 -4.03 6.07
CA SER A 77 -1.50 -4.05 7.39
C SER A 77 -0.22 -3.21 7.42
N MET A 78 0.58 -3.24 6.34
CA MET A 78 1.77 -2.41 6.23
C MET A 78 1.41 -0.93 6.08
N VAL A 79 0.42 -0.61 5.25
CA VAL A 79 -0.11 0.76 5.10
C VAL A 79 -0.60 1.30 6.44
N ALA A 80 -1.42 0.54 7.17
CA ALA A 80 -1.88 0.92 8.50
C ALA A 80 -0.73 1.12 9.49
N THR A 81 0.34 0.32 9.38
CA THR A 81 1.54 0.48 10.21
C THR A 81 2.31 1.75 9.87
N VAL A 82 2.44 2.10 8.58
CA VAL A 82 3.08 3.37 8.16
C VAL A 82 2.27 4.56 8.66
N MET A 83 0.95 4.53 8.49
CA MET A 83 0.08 5.64 8.87
C MET A 83 0.03 5.86 10.39
N ASN A 84 -0.05 4.78 11.17
CA ASN A 84 -0.34 4.85 12.61
C ASN A 84 0.86 4.50 13.51
N GLY A 85 1.97 4.04 12.92
CA GLY A 85 3.08 3.48 13.67
C GLY A 85 2.74 2.11 14.25
N ARG A 86 3.57 1.65 15.19
CA ARG A 86 3.36 0.38 15.90
C ARG A 86 3.30 0.61 17.40
N PRO A 87 2.11 0.52 18.04
CA PRO A 87 1.96 0.70 19.47
C PRO A 87 2.91 -0.19 20.29
N GLY A 88 3.48 0.38 21.35
CA GLY A 88 4.45 -0.32 22.19
C GLY A 88 5.86 -0.45 21.57
N THR A 89 6.13 0.21 20.43
CA THR A 89 7.47 0.29 19.83
C THR A 89 7.86 1.75 19.56
N ALA A 90 9.12 1.97 19.17
CA ALA A 90 9.60 3.29 18.78
C ALA A 90 9.14 3.72 17.38
N MET A 91 8.45 2.86 16.61
CA MET A 91 8.02 3.18 15.24
C MET A 91 6.85 4.17 15.25
N PRO A 92 7.04 5.43 14.82
CA PRO A 92 6.01 6.45 14.84
C PRO A 92 5.02 6.28 13.68
N GLY A 93 3.87 6.95 13.77
CA GLY A 93 2.94 7.11 12.65
C GLY A 93 3.29 8.31 11.78
N TRP A 94 3.09 8.17 10.47
CA TRP A 94 3.50 9.14 9.45
C TRP A 94 2.35 9.93 8.83
N SER A 95 1.11 9.76 9.33
CA SER A 95 -0.09 10.44 8.82
C SER A 95 -0.07 11.98 8.88
N ARG A 96 0.91 12.59 9.55
CA ARG A 96 1.13 14.05 9.52
C ARG A 96 1.89 14.52 8.27
N PHE A 97 2.54 13.61 7.54
CA PHE A 97 3.47 13.94 6.44
C PHE A 97 3.05 13.37 5.09
N MET A 98 2.13 12.41 5.09
CA MET A 98 1.64 11.73 3.89
C MET A 98 0.20 11.24 4.11
N ASP A 99 -0.51 11.02 3.00
CA ASP A 99 -1.82 10.37 3.01
C ASP A 99 -1.71 8.85 2.81
N GLU A 100 -2.86 8.16 2.85
CA GLU A 100 -2.93 6.71 2.73
C GLU A 100 -2.52 6.20 1.34
N ALA A 101 -2.79 6.97 0.28
CA ALA A 101 -2.40 6.60 -1.09
C ALA A 101 -0.88 6.69 -1.28
N GLU A 102 -0.23 7.69 -0.68
CA GLU A 102 1.23 7.81 -0.64
C GLU A 102 1.86 6.69 0.18
N ALA A 103 1.26 6.32 1.32
CA ALA A 103 1.71 5.18 2.12
C ALA A 103 1.57 3.86 1.35
N GLU A 104 0.46 3.65 0.63
CA GLU A 104 0.28 2.49 -0.24
C GLU A 104 1.35 2.44 -1.34
N TRP A 105 1.63 3.57 -1.99
CA TRP A 105 2.69 3.67 -2.98
C TRP A 105 4.06 3.31 -2.39
N ILE A 106 4.40 3.83 -1.20
CA ILE A 106 5.64 3.50 -0.49
C ILE A 106 5.74 2.00 -0.21
N VAL A 107 4.69 1.40 0.34
CA VAL A 107 4.69 -0.02 0.71
C VAL A 107 4.85 -0.90 -0.53
N ARG A 108 4.17 -0.57 -1.64
CA ARG A 108 4.34 -1.27 -2.91
C ARG A 108 5.76 -1.13 -3.45
N ALA A 109 6.36 0.06 -3.37
CA ALA A 109 7.73 0.28 -3.77
C ALA A 109 8.73 -0.50 -2.88
N LEU A 110 8.48 -0.61 -1.58
CA LEU A 110 9.30 -1.42 -0.66
C LEU A 110 9.23 -2.91 -1.03
N ALA A 111 8.04 -3.42 -1.30
CA ALA A 111 7.83 -4.80 -1.72
C ALA A 111 8.45 -5.12 -3.09
N ALA A 112 8.59 -4.14 -3.97
CA ALA A 112 9.21 -4.28 -5.29
C ALA A 112 10.73 -4.01 -5.32
N GLY A 113 11.30 -3.52 -4.21
CA GLY A 113 12.67 -3.02 -4.14
C GLY A 113 12.71 -1.49 -4.22
N PHE A 114 12.91 -0.85 -3.07
CA PHE A 114 12.77 0.59 -2.96
C PHE A 114 13.90 1.34 -3.68
N PRO A 115 13.62 2.43 -4.41
CA PRO A 115 14.66 3.21 -5.10
C PRO A 115 15.62 3.86 -4.10
N THR A 116 16.86 4.10 -4.51
CA THR A 116 17.81 4.92 -3.75
C THR A 116 17.42 6.39 -3.89
N ASP A 117 17.64 7.19 -2.85
CA ASP A 117 17.77 8.62 -3.05
C ASP A 117 19.01 8.83 -3.92
N GLY A 118 18.95 9.68 -4.94
CA GLY A 118 20.05 9.88 -5.90
C GLY A 118 21.32 10.49 -5.30
N ALA A 119 21.59 10.32 -4.00
CA ALA A 119 22.70 10.83 -3.20
C ALA A 119 24.03 10.10 -3.48
N GLY A 120 24.24 9.74 -4.75
CA GLY A 120 25.55 9.47 -5.35
C GLY A 120 25.90 10.49 -6.44
N GLN A 121 25.22 11.64 -6.45
CA GLN A 121 25.46 12.79 -7.33
C GLN A 121 25.82 14.02 -6.50
#